data_AF-A0A2H9RP06-F1
#
_entry.id   AF-A0A2H9RP06-F1
#
_cell.length_a   1.000
_cell.length_b   1.000
_cell.length_c   1.000
_cell.angle_alpha   90.00
_cell.angle_beta   90.00
_cell.angle_gamma   90.00
#
_symmetry.space_group_name_H-M   'P 1'
#
loop_
_entity.id
_entity.type
_entity.pdbx_description
1 polymer ?
#
loop_
_entity_poly.entity_id
_entity_poly.type
_entity_poly.pdbx_seq_one_letter_code
_entity_poly.pdbx_strand_id
1 'polypeptide(L)'
;MVESNYDILGIIENSTEKEIRDAFRRLALQFHSDRGGENEQFIKIKQAYDDLKIGKKYPDTDNQKIKNSKVYSGDTEADVRRKNQILGQELFNEMKTAEEWAGVLNRTNTIGTRLFGSKTLGEIELERKANGSLSIKGNFMAGSLTYDGSIVMQGSITSPSWTQEFQTNIHLTKGDFKFIDPLENKYKIENGARIIVDNGNVVVGNIYGRKYRVEDPDGRVGVFQIQEHRTHISALNGKIIAENLANTVLLEADTIIVLNVEDDVILSAREILFYGGKLTYDSIIELKQGGSIRFFETFSIQGLSGDAIIKLENGKKIRLFDLKTKKIKDLADEFVSNKENYAKDATMVGHGFTITYDMLDNLSKKPTKKQKQSWASKFGF
;
A
#
# COMPACT_ATOMS: atom_id res chain seq x y z
N MET A 1 30.26 30.59 25.25
CA MET A 1 29.81 30.05 26.55
C MET A 1 28.70 29.05 26.28
N VAL A 2 28.66 27.92 27.00
CA VAL A 2 27.63 26.89 26.80
C VAL A 2 26.33 27.37 27.44
N GLU A 3 25.25 27.42 26.66
CA GLU A 3 23.90 27.73 27.18
C GLU A 3 23.48 26.68 28.21
N SER A 4 23.00 27.13 29.36
CA SER A 4 22.40 26.24 30.37
C SER A 4 20.97 25.85 29.98
N ASN A 5 20.43 24.80 30.61
CA ASN A 5 19.04 24.41 30.39
C ASN A 5 18.04 25.49 30.86
N TYR A 6 18.43 26.30 31.84
CA TYR A 6 17.66 27.46 32.30
C TYR A 6 17.65 28.58 31.25
N ASP A 7 18.80 28.82 30.60
CA ASP A 7 18.90 29.80 29.50
C ASP A 7 18.08 29.36 28.28
N ILE A 8 18.09 28.06 27.96
CA ILE A 8 17.31 27.48 26.85
C ILE A 8 15.80 27.63 27.09
N LEU A 9 15.34 27.53 28.34
CA LEU A 9 13.94 27.77 28.70
C LEU A 9 13.63 29.26 29.00
N GLY A 10 14.63 30.13 29.00
CA GLY A 10 14.50 31.56 29.28
C GLY A 10 14.04 31.86 30.71
N ILE A 11 14.52 31.09 31.69
CA ILE A 11 14.18 31.21 33.11
C ILE A 11 15.43 31.35 33.97
N ILE A 12 15.28 31.82 35.21
CA ILE A 12 16.39 31.98 36.14
C ILE A 12 16.80 30.64 36.77
N GLU A 13 18.07 30.52 37.14
CA GLU A 13 18.56 29.36 37.88
C GLU A 13 17.81 29.20 39.21
N ASN A 14 17.47 27.97 39.59
CA ASN A 14 16.64 27.63 40.74
C ASN A 14 15.16 28.06 40.65
N SER A 15 14.66 28.34 39.44
CA SER A 15 13.22 28.45 39.21
C SER A 15 12.48 27.21 39.71
N THR A 16 11.28 27.41 40.22
CA THR A 16 10.45 26.34 40.77
C THR A 16 9.98 25.37 39.67
N GLU A 17 9.63 24.12 40.03
CA GLU A 17 9.10 23.15 39.05
C GLU A 17 7.89 23.67 38.27
N LYS A 18 7.08 24.51 38.92
CA LYS A 18 5.94 25.17 38.29
C LYS A 18 6.40 26.15 37.20
N GLU A 19 7.40 26.98 37.50
CA GLU A 19 7.97 27.95 36.54
C GLU A 19 8.66 27.25 35.36
N ILE A 20 9.39 26.16 35.62
CA ILE A 20 10.01 25.32 34.58
C ILE A 20 8.95 24.74 33.64
N ARG A 21 7.84 24.23 34.19
CA ARG A 21 6.72 23.66 33.41
C ARG A 21 5.96 24.71 32.61
N ASP A 22 5.72 25.88 33.20
CA ASP A 22 4.99 26.97 32.54
C ASP A 22 5.84 27.58 31.41
N ALA A 23 7.16 27.70 31.61
CA ALA A 23 8.10 28.12 30.55
C ALA A 23 8.15 27.11 29.39
N PHE A 24 8.24 25.82 29.69
CA PHE A 24 8.20 24.77 28.66
C PHE A 24 6.88 24.80 27.86
N ARG A 25 5.72 24.93 28.52
CA ARG A 25 4.42 25.02 27.84
C ARG A 25 4.33 26.23 26.91
N ARG A 26 4.81 27.40 27.36
CA ARG A 26 4.84 28.61 26.55
C ARG A 26 5.70 28.43 25.29
N LEU A 27 6.91 27.88 25.43
CA LEU A 27 7.84 27.65 24.33
C LEU A 27 7.36 26.52 23.40
N ALA A 28 6.80 25.45 23.94
CA ALA A 28 6.23 24.35 23.16
C ALA A 28 5.06 24.80 22.28
N LEU A 29 4.23 25.74 22.74
CA LEU A 29 3.14 26.33 21.95
C LEU A 29 3.62 27.30 20.87
N GLN A 30 4.80 27.90 21.06
CA GLN A 30 5.42 28.84 20.12
C GLN A 30 6.18 28.13 19.00
N PHE A 31 6.82 26.99 19.30
CA PHE A 31 7.67 26.24 18.37
C PHE A 31 7.05 24.90 17.90
N HIS A 32 5.74 24.68 18.13
CA HIS A 32 5.05 23.48 17.65
C HIS A 32 5.02 23.45 16.10
N SER A 33 5.26 22.29 15.51
CA SER A 33 5.29 22.09 14.05
C SER A 33 4.00 22.51 13.35
N ASP A 34 2.85 22.31 14.02
CA ASP A 34 1.52 22.69 13.51
C ASP A 34 1.30 24.21 13.39
N ARG A 35 2.22 25.03 13.91
CA ARG A 35 2.20 26.50 13.80
C ARG A 35 3.42 27.08 13.06
N GLY A 36 4.20 26.22 12.39
CA GLY A 36 5.33 26.65 11.55
C GLY A 36 6.66 26.89 12.29
N GLY A 37 6.85 26.31 13.48
CA GLY A 37 8.12 26.40 14.23
C GLY A 37 9.21 25.48 13.70
N GLU A 38 10.48 25.86 13.89
CA GLU A 38 11.64 25.03 13.53
C GLU A 38 11.78 23.81 14.46
N ASN A 39 11.78 22.62 13.87
CA ASN A 39 11.82 21.32 14.56
C ASN A 39 13.04 21.19 15.50
N GLU A 40 14.18 21.77 15.13
CA GLU A 40 15.42 21.71 15.92
C GLU A 40 15.31 22.47 17.25
N GLN A 41 14.64 23.63 17.25
CA GLN A 41 14.43 24.43 18.45
C GLN A 41 13.50 23.73 19.43
N PHE A 42 12.43 23.09 18.93
CA PHE A 42 11.51 22.33 19.77
C PHE A 42 12.20 21.13 20.45
N ILE A 43 13.06 20.41 19.71
CA ILE A 43 13.86 19.31 20.27
C ILE A 43 14.76 19.83 21.40
N LYS A 44 15.44 20.97 21.19
CA LYS A 44 16.31 21.59 22.21
C LYS A 44 15.53 22.02 23.47
N ILE A 45 14.35 22.61 23.30
CA ILE A 45 13.46 23.04 24.40
C ILE A 45 12.97 21.84 25.21
N LYS A 46 12.57 20.76 24.53
CA LYS A 46 12.12 19.52 25.18
C LYS A 46 13.24 18.89 26.00
N GLN A 47 14.44 18.80 25.43
CA GLN A 47 15.58 18.22 26.13
C GLN A 47 15.99 19.03 27.37
N ALA A 48 15.96 20.37 27.29
CA ALA A 48 16.23 21.23 28.43
C ALA A 48 15.20 21.06 29.56
N TYR A 49 13.91 20.91 29.23
CA TYR A 49 12.85 20.64 30.21
C TYR A 49 13.02 19.28 30.90
N ASP A 50 13.30 18.23 30.14
CA ASP A 50 13.49 16.88 30.68
C ASP A 50 14.75 16.81 31.57
N ASP A 51 15.84 17.49 31.18
CA ASP A 51 17.06 17.60 31.98
C ASP A 51 16.81 18.35 33.30
N LEU A 52 16.06 19.47 33.28
CA LEU A 52 15.75 20.22 34.49
C LEU A 52 14.85 19.44 35.47
N LYS A 53 13.96 18.58 34.96
CA LYS A 53 13.12 17.70 35.79
C LYS A 53 13.95 16.72 36.63
N ILE A 54 15.14 16.35 36.17
CA ILE A 54 16.09 15.50 36.90
C ILE A 54 17.20 16.32 37.58
N GLY A 55 17.06 17.64 37.67
CA GLY A 55 17.99 18.54 38.36
C GLY A 55 19.28 18.87 37.59
N LYS A 56 19.31 18.65 36.28
CA LYS A 56 20.52 18.82 35.45
C LYS A 56 20.57 20.23 34.84
N LYS A 57 21.59 20.99 35.24
CA LYS A 57 21.77 22.41 34.90
C LYS A 57 22.22 22.67 33.46
N TYR A 58 23.02 21.79 32.87
CA TYR A 58 23.56 21.96 31.51
C TYR A 58 23.17 20.78 30.62
N PRO A 59 22.93 21.00 29.32
CA PRO A 59 22.70 19.92 28.37
C PRO A 59 23.92 19.01 28.27
N ASP A 60 23.74 17.77 27.79
CA ASP A 60 24.83 16.82 27.63
C ASP A 60 25.93 17.39 26.72
N THR A 61 27.19 17.31 27.17
CA THR A 61 28.36 17.58 26.30
C THR A 61 28.42 16.54 25.19
N ASP A 62 29.06 16.81 24.04
CA ASP A 62 29.06 15.83 22.93
C ASP A 62 29.62 14.46 23.32
N ASN A 63 30.58 14.40 24.26
CA ASN A 63 31.06 13.14 24.84
C ASN A 63 30.04 12.45 25.76
N GLN A 64 29.22 13.20 26.51
CA GLN A 64 28.10 12.66 27.27
C GLN A 64 26.92 12.30 26.37
N LYS A 65 26.67 13.04 25.29
CA LYS A 65 25.75 12.63 24.23
C LYS A 65 26.23 11.31 23.65
N ILE A 66 27.52 11.12 23.40
CA ILE A 66 28.09 9.84 22.92
C ILE A 66 27.98 8.72 23.97
N LYS A 67 28.06 9.04 25.27
CA LYS A 67 28.00 8.05 26.37
C LYS A 67 26.57 7.72 26.84
N ASN A 68 25.64 8.68 26.75
CA ASN A 68 24.21 8.50 26.96
C ASN A 68 23.54 8.00 25.67
N SER A 69 24.07 8.30 24.49
CA SER A 69 23.71 7.65 23.22
C SER A 69 24.25 6.24 23.14
N LYS A 70 25.21 5.82 23.99
CA LYS A 70 25.51 4.39 24.19
C LYS A 70 24.38 3.61 24.88
N VAL A 71 23.27 4.26 25.26
CA VAL A 71 21.99 3.62 25.60
C VAL A 71 21.02 3.58 24.39
N TYR A 72 21.42 4.16 23.24
CA TYR A 72 20.67 4.17 21.98
C TYR A 72 21.50 3.80 20.73
N SER A 73 22.72 3.30 20.89
CA SER A 73 23.54 2.75 19.81
C SER A 73 24.41 1.64 20.38
N GLY A 74 23.76 0.51 20.63
CA GLY A 74 24.39 -0.67 21.20
C GLY A 74 23.44 -1.86 21.24
N ASP A 75 22.44 -1.93 20.36
CA ASP A 75 21.85 -3.23 20.10
C ASP A 75 22.79 -3.92 19.12
N THR A 76 23.44 -5.00 19.54
CA THR A 76 23.90 -5.95 18.53
C THR A 76 22.70 -6.33 17.68
N GLU A 77 22.87 -6.74 16.41
CA GLU A 77 21.72 -7.21 15.61
C GLU A 77 20.89 -8.26 16.36
N ALA A 78 21.53 -9.03 17.24
CA ALA A 78 20.89 -10.00 18.12
C ALA A 78 19.91 -9.37 19.14
N ASP A 79 20.21 -8.20 19.70
CA ASP A 79 19.35 -7.53 20.67
C ASP A 79 18.12 -6.90 20.00
N VAL A 80 18.30 -6.27 18.83
CA VAL A 80 17.18 -5.80 17.98
C VAL A 80 16.28 -6.98 17.59
N ARG A 81 16.87 -8.09 17.13
CA ARG A 81 16.13 -9.30 16.77
C ARG A 81 15.34 -9.86 17.95
N ARG A 82 15.95 -9.96 19.14
CA ARG A 82 15.27 -10.45 20.34
C ARG A 82 14.09 -9.56 20.73
N LYS A 83 14.25 -8.23 20.70
CA LYS A 83 13.19 -7.28 21.01
C LYS A 83 12.04 -7.36 20.02
N ASN A 84 12.36 -7.43 18.72
CA ASN A 84 11.39 -7.58 17.64
C ASN A 84 10.63 -8.91 17.70
N GLN A 85 11.27 -9.98 18.18
CA GLN A 85 10.64 -11.27 18.40
C GLN A 85 9.65 -11.22 19.56
N ILE A 86 10.02 -10.61 20.69
CA ILE A 86 9.12 -10.43 21.84
C ILE A 86 7.90 -9.60 21.45
N LEU A 87 8.13 -8.46 20.78
CA LEU A 87 7.07 -7.59 20.30
C LEU A 87 6.10 -8.33 19.37
N GLY A 88 6.64 -9.04 18.39
CA GLY A 88 5.83 -9.81 17.44
C GLY A 88 5.00 -10.88 18.14
N GLN A 89 5.56 -11.57 19.13
CA GLN A 89 4.87 -12.59 19.90
C GLN A 89 3.71 -12.02 20.73
N GLU A 90 3.93 -10.89 21.41
CA GLU A 90 2.91 -10.23 22.23
C GLU A 90 1.73 -9.76 21.36
N LEU A 91 2.02 -9.08 20.24
CA LEU A 91 1.00 -8.65 19.30
C LEU A 91 0.26 -9.82 18.67
N PHE A 92 0.97 -10.89 18.28
CA PHE A 92 0.37 -12.08 17.69
C PHE A 92 -0.63 -12.75 18.64
N ASN A 93 -0.26 -12.91 19.92
CA ASN A 93 -1.15 -13.49 20.93
C ASN A 93 -2.38 -12.61 21.19
N GLU A 94 -2.19 -11.30 21.17
CA GLU A 94 -3.30 -10.35 21.31
C GLU A 94 -4.26 -10.43 20.11
N MET A 95 -3.73 -10.49 18.89
CA MET A 95 -4.55 -10.64 17.67
C MET A 95 -5.32 -11.96 17.66
N LYS A 96 -4.71 -13.05 18.15
CA LYS A 96 -5.41 -14.32 18.32
C LYS A 96 -6.59 -14.21 19.29
N THR A 97 -6.39 -13.50 20.41
CA THR A 97 -7.47 -13.23 21.37
C THR A 97 -8.58 -12.38 20.75
N ALA A 98 -8.21 -11.42 19.90
CA ALA A 98 -9.14 -10.57 19.16
C ALA A 98 -9.97 -11.38 18.13
N GLU A 99 -9.31 -12.28 17.39
CA GLU A 99 -9.97 -13.22 16.47
C GLU A 99 -10.96 -14.13 17.20
N GLU A 100 -10.55 -14.77 18.29
CA GLU A 100 -11.41 -15.67 19.07
C GLU A 100 -12.64 -14.92 19.61
N TRP A 101 -12.45 -13.71 20.15
CA TRP A 101 -13.53 -12.85 20.64
C TRP A 101 -14.51 -12.48 19.51
N ALA A 102 -14.01 -12.00 18.37
CA ALA A 102 -14.85 -11.64 17.22
C ALA A 102 -15.60 -12.87 16.67
N GLY A 103 -14.92 -14.02 16.61
CA GLY A 103 -15.49 -15.28 16.17
C GLY A 103 -16.60 -15.80 17.09
N VAL A 104 -16.45 -15.67 18.41
CA VAL A 104 -17.53 -16.00 19.37
C VAL A 104 -18.74 -15.12 19.11
N LEU A 105 -18.58 -13.79 19.06
CA LEU A 105 -19.68 -12.87 18.83
C LEU A 105 -20.38 -13.14 17.49
N ASN A 106 -19.62 -13.51 16.47
CA ASN A 106 -20.18 -13.84 15.17
C ASN A 106 -21.00 -15.13 15.21
N ARG A 107 -20.51 -16.18 15.88
CA ARG A 107 -21.23 -17.47 16.04
C ARG A 107 -22.51 -17.33 16.88
N THR A 108 -22.50 -16.49 17.91
CA THR A 108 -23.66 -16.24 18.78
C THR A 108 -24.58 -15.14 18.27
N ASN A 109 -24.25 -14.52 17.14
CA ASN A 109 -24.97 -13.38 16.56
C ASN A 109 -25.20 -12.23 17.56
N THR A 110 -24.20 -11.96 18.40
CA THR A 110 -24.24 -10.91 19.42
C THR A 110 -23.40 -9.71 19.00
N ILE A 111 -23.80 -8.52 19.45
CA ILE A 111 -23.00 -7.31 19.30
C ILE A 111 -21.99 -7.17 20.43
N GLY A 112 -20.91 -6.45 20.19
CA GLY A 112 -19.94 -6.15 21.25
C GLY A 112 -18.81 -5.29 20.74
N THR A 113 -18.20 -4.55 21.67
CA THR A 113 -17.01 -3.72 21.42
C THR A 113 -15.96 -4.05 22.45
N ARG A 114 -14.70 -4.17 22.02
CA ARG A 114 -13.57 -4.41 22.93
C ARG A 114 -12.29 -3.77 22.39
N LEU A 115 -11.54 -3.19 23.30
CA LEU A 115 -10.18 -2.70 23.05
C LEU A 115 -9.18 -3.84 23.30
N PHE A 116 -8.23 -3.98 22.38
CA PHE A 116 -7.12 -4.93 22.42
C PHE A 116 -5.81 -4.16 22.31
N GLY A 117 -4.74 -4.79 22.79
CA GLY A 117 -3.39 -4.22 22.79
C GLY A 117 -3.11 -3.37 24.02
N SER A 118 -2.13 -2.50 23.90
CA SER A 118 -1.66 -1.69 25.03
C SER A 118 -1.15 -0.34 24.58
N LYS A 119 -1.10 0.62 25.52
CA LYS A 119 -0.55 1.96 25.27
C LYS A 119 0.89 1.95 24.73
N THR A 120 1.66 0.89 25.00
CA THR A 120 3.05 0.77 24.55
C THR A 120 3.20 0.08 23.20
N LEU A 121 2.26 -0.80 22.83
CA LEU A 121 2.34 -1.60 21.60
C LEU A 121 1.38 -1.14 20.50
N GLY A 122 0.46 -0.24 20.84
CA GLY A 122 -0.66 0.15 20.00
C GLY A 122 -1.96 -0.49 20.51
N GLU A 123 -3.04 0.29 20.45
CA GLU A 123 -4.38 -0.15 20.82
C GLU A 123 -5.23 -0.29 19.54
N ILE A 124 -6.02 -1.36 19.47
CA ILE A 124 -7.01 -1.56 18.41
C ILE A 124 -8.38 -1.81 19.03
N GLU A 125 -9.40 -1.13 18.51
CA GLU A 125 -10.79 -1.32 18.91
C GLU A 125 -11.49 -2.18 17.87
N LEU A 126 -12.08 -3.28 18.30
CA LEU A 126 -12.96 -4.10 17.47
C LEU A 126 -14.40 -3.93 17.95
N GLU A 127 -15.32 -3.74 17.00
CA GLU A 127 -16.76 -3.68 17.22
C GLU A 127 -17.48 -4.62 16.25
N ARG A 128 -18.16 -5.64 16.78
CA ARG A 128 -19.12 -6.46 16.01
C ARG A 128 -20.46 -5.73 16.00
N LYS A 129 -20.84 -5.17 14.84
CA LYS A 129 -22.10 -4.43 14.65
C LYS A 129 -23.30 -5.35 14.50
N ALA A 130 -24.52 -4.85 14.72
CA ALA A 130 -25.76 -5.66 14.64
C ALA A 130 -25.94 -6.42 13.31
N ASN A 131 -25.45 -5.85 12.21
CA ASN A 131 -25.53 -6.41 10.86
C ASN A 131 -24.50 -7.52 10.55
N GLY A 132 -23.64 -7.92 11.50
CA GLY A 132 -22.60 -8.93 11.23
C GLY A 132 -21.23 -8.37 10.87
N SER A 133 -21.14 -7.09 10.50
CA SER A 133 -19.85 -6.49 10.15
C SER A 133 -18.95 -6.26 11.36
N LEU A 134 -17.66 -6.50 11.19
CA LEU A 134 -16.63 -6.17 12.16
C LEU A 134 -16.00 -4.83 11.80
N SER A 135 -16.13 -3.84 12.67
CA SER A 135 -15.41 -2.57 12.56
C SER A 135 -14.10 -2.68 13.33
N ILE A 136 -12.99 -2.28 12.72
CA ILE A 136 -11.66 -2.26 13.34
C ILE A 136 -11.15 -0.83 13.29
N LYS A 137 -10.78 -0.25 14.43
CA LYS A 137 -10.12 1.05 14.51
C LYS A 137 -8.75 0.91 15.15
N GLY A 138 -7.74 1.53 14.56
CA GLY A 138 -6.35 1.41 14.97
C GLY A 138 -5.50 0.69 13.92
N ASN A 139 -4.18 0.76 14.08
CA ASN A 139 -3.24 0.12 13.15
C ASN A 139 -3.13 -1.38 13.44
N PHE A 140 -3.25 -2.20 12.40
CA PHE A 140 -3.18 -3.66 12.52
C PHE A 140 -1.78 -4.16 12.13
N MET A 141 -1.16 -4.93 13.03
CA MET A 141 0.19 -5.49 12.82
C MET A 141 0.34 -6.80 13.59
N ALA A 142 1.11 -7.73 13.01
CA ALA A 142 1.58 -8.96 13.63
C ALA A 142 0.45 -9.89 14.12
N GLY A 143 -0.05 -10.75 13.24
CA GLY A 143 -1.12 -11.68 13.60
C GLY A 143 -1.98 -12.11 12.42
N SER A 144 -2.76 -13.16 12.66
CA SER A 144 -3.82 -13.58 11.76
C SER A 144 -5.19 -13.17 12.31
N LEU A 145 -6.10 -12.79 11.42
CA LEU A 145 -7.50 -12.54 11.73
C LEU A 145 -8.37 -13.21 10.66
N THR A 146 -9.04 -14.29 11.02
CA THR A 146 -10.07 -14.92 10.20
C THR A 146 -11.47 -14.52 10.66
N TYR A 147 -12.31 -14.04 9.73
CA TYR A 147 -13.65 -13.59 10.05
C TYR A 147 -14.69 -13.98 8.99
N ASP A 148 -15.88 -14.38 9.44
CA ASP A 148 -17.00 -14.79 8.57
C ASP A 148 -18.02 -13.66 8.41
N GLY A 149 -17.63 -12.60 7.70
CA GLY A 149 -18.45 -11.42 7.45
C GLY A 149 -17.61 -10.23 6.97
N SER A 150 -18.29 -9.12 6.65
CA SER A 150 -17.60 -7.91 6.17
C SER A 150 -16.74 -7.26 7.27
N ILE A 151 -15.58 -6.75 6.90
CA ILE A 151 -14.71 -5.95 7.76
C ILE A 151 -14.64 -4.51 7.25
N VAL A 152 -14.83 -3.54 8.14
CA VAL A 152 -14.59 -2.12 7.89
C VAL A 152 -13.45 -1.65 8.77
N MET A 153 -12.37 -1.17 8.16
CA MET A 153 -11.16 -0.79 8.90
C MET A 153 -10.86 0.70 8.80
N GLN A 154 -10.47 1.28 9.94
CA GLN A 154 -9.98 2.63 10.10
C GLN A 154 -8.59 2.59 10.72
N GLY A 155 -7.56 2.58 9.88
CA GLY A 155 -6.17 2.46 10.29
C GLY A 155 -5.33 1.81 9.20
N SER A 156 -4.01 1.84 9.37
CA SER A 156 -3.10 1.18 8.43
C SER A 156 -2.85 -0.28 8.82
N ILE A 157 -2.54 -1.10 7.83
CA ILE A 157 -2.13 -2.50 8.01
C ILE A 157 -0.65 -2.60 7.63
N THR A 158 0.15 -3.21 8.49
CA THR A 158 1.57 -3.48 8.19
C THR A 158 1.94 -4.88 8.65
N SER A 159 2.82 -5.54 7.91
CA SER A 159 3.43 -6.79 8.36
C SER A 159 4.82 -6.55 8.93
N PRO A 160 5.20 -7.22 10.03
CA PRO A 160 6.58 -7.29 10.48
C PRO A 160 7.51 -7.75 9.35
N SER A 161 8.57 -6.98 9.08
CA SER A 161 9.53 -7.30 8.01
C SER A 161 10.66 -8.24 8.49
N TRP A 162 10.76 -8.50 9.79
CA TRP A 162 11.88 -9.24 10.38
C TRP A 162 11.59 -10.73 10.63
N THR A 163 10.35 -11.18 10.48
CA THR A 163 9.97 -12.59 10.67
C THR A 163 8.72 -12.94 9.90
N GLN A 164 8.70 -14.13 9.29
CA GLN A 164 7.52 -14.68 8.63
C GLN A 164 6.50 -15.24 9.63
N GLU A 165 6.94 -15.63 10.82
CA GLU A 165 6.10 -16.25 11.85
C GLU A 165 4.94 -15.35 12.26
N PHE A 166 5.19 -14.04 12.34
CA PHE A 166 4.20 -13.04 12.73
C PHE A 166 3.69 -12.24 11.53
N GLN A 167 3.69 -12.84 10.34
CA GLN A 167 3.15 -12.17 9.17
C GLN A 167 1.69 -11.74 9.41
N THR A 168 1.38 -10.51 9.02
CA THR A 168 0.02 -9.98 9.11
C THR A 168 -0.85 -10.62 8.04
N ASN A 169 -1.84 -11.41 8.45
CA ASN A 169 -2.76 -12.11 7.55
C ASN A 169 -4.22 -11.84 7.94
N ILE A 170 -5.02 -11.25 7.06
CA ILE A 170 -6.46 -11.07 7.27
C ILE A 170 -7.19 -11.96 6.26
N HIS A 171 -8.08 -12.82 6.74
CA HIS A 171 -8.84 -13.75 5.89
C HIS A 171 -10.34 -13.63 6.15
N LEU A 172 -11.11 -13.29 5.10
CA LEU A 172 -12.55 -13.28 5.14
C LEU A 172 -13.09 -14.48 4.34
N THR A 173 -13.87 -15.34 4.98
CA THR A 173 -14.56 -16.43 4.27
C THR A 173 -15.76 -15.93 3.45
N LYS A 174 -16.35 -14.81 3.87
CA LYS A 174 -17.40 -14.07 3.15
C LYS A 174 -17.45 -12.61 3.56
N GLY A 175 -18.05 -11.78 2.72
CA GLY A 175 -18.25 -10.36 2.97
C GLY A 175 -17.10 -9.50 2.43
N ASP A 176 -17.32 -8.19 2.43
CA ASP A 176 -16.37 -7.24 1.85
C ASP A 176 -15.34 -6.79 2.89
N PHE A 177 -14.09 -6.62 2.47
CA PHE A 177 -13.07 -5.91 3.22
C PHE A 177 -12.97 -4.47 2.70
N LYS A 178 -13.15 -3.47 3.56
CA LYS A 178 -13.01 -2.07 3.13
C LYS A 178 -12.33 -1.17 4.15
N PHE A 179 -11.55 -0.23 3.65
CA PHE A 179 -11.20 0.96 4.43
C PHE A 179 -12.35 1.94 4.48
N ILE A 180 -12.43 2.69 5.58
CA ILE A 180 -13.30 3.87 5.65
C ILE A 180 -12.64 5.01 4.85
N ASP A 181 -13.42 5.61 3.95
CA ASP A 181 -13.02 6.70 3.05
C ASP A 181 -11.59 6.56 2.50
N PRO A 182 -11.30 5.49 1.72
CA PRO A 182 -9.95 5.09 1.36
C PRO A 182 -9.14 6.15 0.61
N LEU A 183 -9.82 7.03 -0.12
CA LEU A 183 -9.21 8.12 -0.89
C LEU A 183 -8.84 9.34 -0.03
N GLU A 184 -9.50 9.51 1.13
CA GLU A 184 -9.29 10.68 2.00
C GLU A 184 -8.28 10.38 3.11
N ASN A 185 -8.39 9.21 3.73
CA ASN A 185 -7.68 8.92 4.98
C ASN A 185 -6.22 8.49 4.82
N LYS A 186 -5.72 8.33 3.58
CA LYS A 186 -4.33 7.92 3.24
C LYS A 186 -3.84 6.64 3.95
N TYR A 187 -4.76 5.83 4.49
CA TYR A 187 -4.42 4.55 5.09
C TYR A 187 -3.74 3.65 4.06
N LYS A 188 -2.83 2.81 4.55
CA LYS A 188 -1.98 1.97 3.71
C LYS A 188 -1.94 0.53 4.20
N ILE A 189 -1.74 -0.38 3.26
CA ILE A 189 -1.47 -1.80 3.50
C ILE A 189 -0.05 -2.07 3.02
N GLU A 190 0.84 -2.51 3.91
CA GLU A 190 2.26 -2.55 3.57
C GLU A 190 3.11 -3.68 4.17
N ASN A 191 4.35 -3.74 3.70
CA ASN A 191 5.45 -4.56 4.21
C ASN A 191 5.20 -6.08 4.15
N GLY A 192 4.44 -6.56 3.17
CA GLY A 192 4.17 -7.99 3.01
C GLY A 192 2.92 -8.47 3.73
N ALA A 193 2.04 -7.56 4.15
CA ALA A 193 0.73 -7.93 4.67
C ALA A 193 -0.09 -8.69 3.62
N ARG A 194 -0.90 -9.63 4.10
CA ARG A 194 -1.78 -10.44 3.26
C ARG A 194 -3.25 -10.23 3.62
N ILE A 195 -4.08 -10.01 2.61
CA ILE A 195 -5.53 -9.98 2.75
C ILE A 195 -6.14 -10.96 1.74
N ILE A 196 -6.95 -11.89 2.22
CA ILE A 196 -7.65 -12.88 1.39
C ILE A 196 -9.15 -12.74 1.64
N VAL A 197 -9.93 -12.61 0.59
CA VAL A 197 -11.39 -12.57 0.65
C VAL A 197 -11.95 -13.63 -0.30
N ASP A 198 -12.47 -14.72 0.26
CA ASP A 198 -12.94 -15.86 -0.55
C ASP A 198 -14.20 -15.50 -1.36
N ASN A 199 -15.14 -14.81 -0.71
CA ASN A 199 -16.46 -14.46 -1.25
C ASN A 199 -16.84 -13.01 -0.89
N GLY A 200 -16.28 -12.05 -1.62
CA GLY A 200 -16.54 -10.64 -1.41
C GLY A 200 -15.58 -9.76 -2.19
N ASN A 201 -15.65 -8.46 -1.95
CA ASN A 201 -14.82 -7.46 -2.59
C ASN A 201 -13.83 -6.84 -1.61
N VAL A 202 -12.78 -6.23 -2.15
CA VAL A 202 -11.83 -5.42 -1.40
C VAL A 202 -11.87 -3.99 -1.92
N VAL A 203 -12.06 -3.02 -1.03
CA VAL A 203 -12.04 -1.58 -1.35
C VAL A 203 -11.09 -0.86 -0.41
N VAL A 204 -9.91 -0.54 -0.92
CA VAL A 204 -8.80 -0.01 -0.11
C VAL A 204 -8.14 1.18 -0.81
N GLY A 205 -7.28 1.88 -0.09
CA GLY A 205 -6.53 3.01 -0.61
C GLY A 205 -5.19 2.54 -1.16
N ASN A 206 -4.13 2.88 -0.42
CA ASN A 206 -2.75 2.67 -0.85
C ASN A 206 -2.20 1.30 -0.45
N ILE A 207 -1.45 0.66 -1.34
CA ILE A 207 -0.85 -0.66 -1.10
C ILE A 207 0.62 -0.62 -1.49
N TYR A 208 1.50 -0.99 -0.57
CA TYR A 208 2.94 -0.90 -0.78
C TYR A 208 3.65 -2.19 -0.39
N GLY A 209 4.45 -2.73 -1.29
CA GLY A 209 5.45 -3.72 -0.95
C GLY A 209 6.71 -3.10 -0.38
N ARG A 210 7.69 -3.96 -0.13
CA ARG A 210 9.05 -3.51 0.17
C ARG A 210 10.09 -4.47 -0.35
N LYS A 211 11.20 -3.92 -0.86
CA LYS A 211 12.41 -4.66 -1.18
C LYS A 211 13.57 -4.13 -0.35
N TYR A 212 14.40 -5.01 0.17
CA TYR A 212 15.64 -4.68 0.84
C TYR A 212 16.82 -5.31 0.11
N ARG A 213 17.95 -4.61 0.08
CA ARG A 213 19.23 -5.22 -0.24
C ARG A 213 19.82 -5.71 1.07
N VAL A 214 20.03 -7.01 1.16
CA VAL A 214 20.73 -7.67 2.27
C VAL A 214 22.07 -8.17 1.78
N GLU A 215 23.08 -8.12 2.64
CA GLU A 215 24.40 -8.64 2.32
C GLU A 215 24.32 -10.15 2.06
N ASP A 216 25.19 -10.66 1.20
CA ASP A 216 25.26 -12.07 0.92
C ASP A 216 25.52 -12.88 2.21
N PRO A 217 24.73 -13.93 2.50
CA PRO A 217 24.87 -14.74 3.71
C PRO A 217 26.26 -15.35 3.88
N ASP A 218 26.98 -15.57 2.77
CA ASP A 218 28.35 -16.10 2.76
C ASP A 218 29.43 -15.00 2.96
N GLY A 219 29.02 -13.75 3.23
CA GLY A 219 29.91 -12.63 3.52
C GLY A 219 30.69 -12.11 2.30
N ARG A 220 30.25 -12.44 1.09
CA ARG A 220 30.92 -11.99 -0.15
C ARG A 220 30.73 -10.50 -0.35
N VAL A 221 31.83 -9.75 -0.23
CA VAL A 221 31.85 -8.29 -0.40
C VAL A 221 31.37 -7.90 -1.81
N GLY A 222 30.37 -7.02 -1.87
CA GLY A 222 29.81 -6.50 -3.13
C GLY A 222 28.72 -7.39 -3.75
N VAL A 223 28.39 -8.54 -3.15
CA VAL A 223 27.23 -9.35 -3.52
C VAL A 223 26.09 -9.03 -2.56
N PHE A 224 24.93 -8.72 -3.11
CA PHE A 224 23.72 -8.45 -2.34
C PHE A 224 22.61 -9.39 -2.79
N GLN A 225 21.85 -9.89 -1.83
CA GLN A 225 20.58 -10.56 -2.09
C GLN A 225 19.44 -9.54 -1.94
N ILE A 226 18.43 -9.65 -2.80
CA ILE A 226 17.22 -8.84 -2.68
C ILE A 226 16.22 -9.64 -1.86
N GLN A 227 15.87 -9.14 -0.68
CA GLN A 227 14.78 -9.68 0.12
C GLN A 227 13.50 -8.90 -0.19
N GLU A 228 12.49 -9.63 -0.66
CA GLU A 228 11.21 -9.07 -1.07
C GLU A 228 10.12 -9.38 -0.05
N HIS A 229 9.36 -8.34 0.31
CA HIS A 229 8.16 -8.42 1.13
C HIS A 229 6.97 -7.95 0.29
N ARG A 230 6.50 -8.86 -0.58
CA ARG A 230 5.38 -8.57 -1.46
C ARG A 230 4.07 -8.52 -0.68
N THR A 231 3.43 -7.36 -0.68
CA THR A 231 2.10 -7.20 -0.10
C THR A 231 1.09 -7.84 -1.05
N HIS A 232 0.24 -8.71 -0.52
CA HIS A 232 -0.63 -9.56 -1.33
C HIS A 232 -2.10 -9.39 -0.94
N ILE A 233 -2.95 -9.00 -1.88
CA ILE A 233 -4.41 -8.98 -1.71
C ILE A 233 -5.08 -9.87 -2.74
N SER A 234 -5.98 -10.75 -2.28
CA SER A 234 -6.69 -11.70 -3.11
C SER A 234 -8.20 -11.60 -2.89
N ALA A 235 -8.96 -11.51 -3.98
CA ALA A 235 -10.42 -11.60 -4.04
C ALA A 235 -10.82 -12.33 -5.32
N LEU A 236 -10.44 -13.61 -5.45
CA LEU A 236 -10.46 -14.37 -6.71
C LEU A 236 -11.82 -14.40 -7.42
N ASN A 237 -12.91 -14.34 -6.66
CA ASN A 237 -14.30 -14.35 -7.15
C ASN A 237 -14.97 -12.97 -7.10
N GLY A 238 -14.21 -11.92 -6.78
CA GLY A 238 -14.72 -10.58 -6.52
C GLY A 238 -13.86 -9.49 -7.15
N LYS A 239 -14.05 -8.27 -6.64
CA LYS A 239 -13.37 -7.08 -7.14
C LYS A 239 -12.37 -6.55 -6.13
N ILE A 240 -11.23 -6.06 -6.61
CA ILE A 240 -10.31 -5.24 -5.83
C ILE A 240 -10.34 -3.82 -6.40
N ILE A 241 -10.64 -2.83 -5.55
CA ILE A 241 -10.53 -1.41 -5.86
C ILE A 241 -9.42 -0.84 -4.99
N ALA A 242 -8.40 -0.26 -5.62
CA ALA A 242 -7.26 0.34 -4.94
C ALA A 242 -6.85 1.66 -5.59
N GLU A 243 -6.18 2.52 -4.81
CA GLU A 243 -5.70 3.81 -5.30
C GLU A 243 -4.29 3.65 -5.91
N ASN A 244 -3.25 3.63 -5.07
CA ASN A 244 -1.86 3.58 -5.51
C ASN A 244 -1.19 2.27 -5.07
N LEU A 245 -0.52 1.60 -6.01
CA LEU A 245 0.24 0.37 -5.78
C LEU A 245 1.72 0.63 -6.03
N ALA A 246 2.62 0.28 -5.08
CA ALA A 246 4.06 0.43 -5.32
C ALA A 246 5.01 -0.59 -4.66
N ASN A 247 6.26 -0.59 -5.12
CA ASN A 247 7.46 -1.30 -4.63
C ASN A 247 7.49 -2.83 -4.72
N THR A 248 6.36 -3.50 -4.47
CA THR A 248 6.15 -4.96 -4.61
C THR A 248 4.75 -5.36 -4.17
N VAL A 249 3.80 -5.35 -5.09
CA VAL A 249 2.40 -5.71 -4.79
C VAL A 249 1.96 -6.85 -5.68
N LEU A 250 1.17 -7.77 -5.13
CA LEU A 250 0.38 -8.74 -5.91
C LEU A 250 -1.09 -8.52 -5.61
N LEU A 251 -1.88 -8.25 -6.65
CA LEU A 251 -3.34 -8.29 -6.59
C LEU A 251 -3.86 -9.43 -7.45
N GLU A 252 -4.72 -10.27 -6.88
CA GLU A 252 -5.39 -11.37 -7.59
C GLU A 252 -6.91 -11.24 -7.44
N ALA A 253 -7.64 -11.08 -8.54
CA ALA A 253 -9.10 -10.95 -8.48
C ALA A 253 -9.80 -11.44 -9.76
N ASP A 254 -11.13 -11.31 -9.79
CA ASP A 254 -11.89 -11.36 -11.03
C ASP A 254 -11.81 -10.00 -11.77
N THR A 255 -12.06 -8.91 -11.04
CA THR A 255 -11.90 -7.53 -11.52
C THR A 255 -10.92 -6.75 -10.64
N ILE A 256 -9.98 -6.04 -11.25
CA ILE A 256 -9.10 -5.07 -10.58
C ILE A 256 -9.39 -3.67 -11.12
N ILE A 257 -9.62 -2.72 -10.21
CA ILE A 257 -9.79 -1.29 -10.51
C ILE A 257 -8.71 -0.53 -9.75
N VAL A 258 -7.84 0.18 -10.47
CA VAL A 258 -6.68 0.85 -9.90
C VAL A 258 -6.53 2.27 -10.44
N LEU A 259 -6.00 3.17 -9.61
CA LEU A 259 -5.59 4.49 -10.08
C LEU A 259 -4.18 4.41 -10.67
N ASN A 260 -3.17 4.13 -9.83
CA ASN A 260 -1.77 4.15 -10.24
C ASN A 260 -1.03 2.87 -9.85
N VAL A 261 -0.10 2.48 -10.72
CA VAL A 261 0.74 1.29 -10.55
C VAL A 261 2.19 1.65 -10.80
N GLU A 262 3.02 1.51 -9.78
CA GLU A 262 4.43 1.90 -9.81
C GLU A 262 5.28 0.76 -9.23
N ASP A 263 6.51 0.60 -9.66
CA ASP A 263 7.55 -0.27 -9.11
C ASP A 263 7.15 -1.72 -8.70
N ASP A 264 7.30 -2.67 -9.62
CA ASP A 264 7.17 -4.14 -9.42
C ASP A 264 5.81 -4.60 -8.86
N VAL A 265 4.76 -4.14 -9.51
CA VAL A 265 3.40 -4.58 -9.19
C VAL A 265 2.93 -5.64 -10.18
N ILE A 266 2.29 -6.68 -9.66
CA ILE A 266 1.67 -7.74 -10.43
C ILE A 266 0.16 -7.65 -10.23
N LEU A 267 -0.58 -7.52 -11.33
CA LEU A 267 -2.03 -7.57 -11.35
C LEU A 267 -2.48 -8.82 -12.08
N SER A 268 -3.23 -9.71 -11.44
CA SER A 268 -3.76 -10.93 -12.05
C SER A 268 -5.29 -10.95 -12.00
N ALA A 269 -5.95 -10.74 -13.14
CA ALA A 269 -7.40 -10.68 -13.21
C ALA A 269 -7.96 -10.94 -14.61
N ARG A 270 -9.29 -11.12 -14.67
CA ARG A 270 -10.04 -11.20 -15.93
C ARG A 270 -10.38 -9.81 -16.46
N GLU A 271 -10.74 -8.87 -15.60
CA GLU A 271 -10.99 -7.48 -15.99
C GLU A 271 -10.07 -6.53 -15.23
N ILE A 272 -9.37 -5.64 -15.95
CA ILE A 272 -8.44 -4.69 -15.33
C ILE A 272 -8.71 -3.29 -15.86
N LEU A 273 -9.05 -2.38 -14.94
CA LEU A 273 -9.45 -1.01 -15.23
C LEU A 273 -8.47 -0.02 -14.60
N PHE A 274 -7.76 0.74 -15.43
CA PHE A 274 -6.85 1.80 -15.01
C PHE A 274 -7.51 3.17 -15.13
N TYR A 275 -7.63 3.89 -14.03
CA TYR A 275 -8.20 5.24 -13.98
C TYR A 275 -7.17 6.36 -13.82
N GLY A 276 -5.93 6.05 -13.43
CA GLY A 276 -4.85 7.02 -13.34
C GLY A 276 -3.87 6.96 -14.50
N GLY A 277 -2.92 7.89 -14.48
CA GLY A 277 -1.97 8.10 -15.57
C GLY A 277 -0.65 7.36 -15.45
N LYS A 278 -0.48 6.48 -14.45
CA LYS A 278 0.82 5.84 -14.15
C LYS A 278 0.78 4.30 -14.19
N LEU A 279 1.72 3.74 -14.96
CA LEU A 279 2.08 2.31 -14.99
C LEU A 279 3.58 2.19 -15.28
N THR A 280 4.42 1.75 -14.35
CA THR A 280 5.89 1.71 -14.53
C THR A 280 6.40 0.45 -15.26
N TYR A 281 7.67 0.46 -15.66
CA TYR A 281 8.29 -0.55 -16.56
C TYR A 281 8.44 -1.95 -15.96
N ASP A 282 8.50 -2.06 -14.64
CA ASP A 282 8.73 -3.30 -13.91
C ASP A 282 7.43 -3.96 -13.44
N SER A 283 6.28 -3.37 -13.79
CA SER A 283 4.96 -3.92 -13.48
C SER A 283 4.46 -4.90 -14.54
N ILE A 284 3.72 -5.92 -14.09
CA ILE A 284 3.20 -7.01 -14.91
C ILE A 284 1.68 -7.07 -14.78
N ILE A 285 1.01 -7.14 -15.93
CA ILE A 285 -0.42 -7.42 -16.03
C ILE A 285 -0.58 -8.86 -16.49
N GLU A 286 -1.06 -9.75 -15.63
CA GLU A 286 -1.43 -11.13 -15.96
C GLU A 286 -2.94 -11.18 -16.30
N LEU A 287 -3.24 -11.27 -17.59
CA LEU A 287 -4.61 -11.27 -18.10
C LEU A 287 -5.13 -12.69 -18.28
N LYS A 288 -6.21 -13.03 -17.56
CA LYS A 288 -6.90 -14.32 -17.66
C LYS A 288 -7.65 -14.46 -19.00
N GLN A 289 -7.82 -15.70 -19.46
CA GLN A 289 -8.50 -16.00 -20.72
C GLN A 289 -9.91 -15.39 -20.76
N GLY A 290 -10.28 -14.83 -21.92
CA GLY A 290 -11.57 -14.12 -22.10
C GLY A 290 -11.63 -12.75 -21.40
N GLY A 291 -10.52 -12.28 -20.83
CA GLY A 291 -10.44 -11.02 -20.10
C GLY A 291 -10.30 -9.77 -20.96
N SER A 292 -10.27 -8.62 -20.30
CA SER A 292 -10.01 -7.32 -20.94
C SER A 292 -9.27 -6.32 -20.05
N ILE A 293 -8.61 -5.37 -20.70
CA ILE A 293 -7.90 -4.25 -20.06
C ILE A 293 -8.46 -2.94 -20.63
N ARG A 294 -8.65 -1.93 -19.78
CA ARG A 294 -9.07 -0.58 -20.18
C ARG A 294 -8.24 0.48 -19.48
N PHE A 295 -7.80 1.47 -20.23
CA PHE A 295 -7.10 2.66 -19.71
C PHE A 295 -7.99 3.88 -19.94
N PHE A 296 -8.45 4.52 -18.87
CA PHE A 296 -9.38 5.65 -18.95
C PHE A 296 -8.71 7.02 -19.05
N GLU A 297 -7.39 7.10 -18.88
CA GLU A 297 -6.62 8.34 -19.07
C GLU A 297 -6.90 8.96 -20.46
N THR A 298 -7.20 10.25 -20.47
CA THR A 298 -7.59 11.01 -21.68
C THR A 298 -6.61 12.10 -22.06
N PHE A 299 -5.69 12.47 -21.17
CA PHE A 299 -4.79 13.60 -21.36
C PHE A 299 -3.42 13.15 -21.87
N SER A 300 -2.73 12.28 -21.13
CA SER A 300 -1.37 11.85 -21.48
C SER A 300 -1.09 10.41 -21.07
N ILE A 301 -0.75 9.57 -22.05
CA ILE A 301 -0.28 8.20 -21.83
C ILE A 301 1.23 8.13 -21.57
N GLN A 302 1.91 9.26 -21.30
CA GLN A 302 3.36 9.28 -21.06
C GLN A 302 3.74 8.56 -19.76
N GLY A 303 2.90 8.64 -18.73
CA GLY A 303 3.12 7.93 -17.47
C GLY A 303 2.87 6.42 -17.56
N LEU A 304 2.35 5.93 -18.69
CA LEU A 304 2.25 4.51 -19.00
C LEU A 304 3.53 4.03 -19.68
N SER A 305 4.39 3.34 -18.95
CA SER A 305 5.67 2.83 -19.43
C SER A 305 5.49 1.88 -20.61
N GLY A 306 6.26 2.10 -21.67
CA GLY A 306 6.27 1.20 -22.82
C GLY A 306 6.78 -0.21 -22.49
N ASP A 307 7.60 -0.33 -21.44
CA ASP A 307 8.25 -1.59 -21.06
C ASP A 307 7.42 -2.45 -20.12
N ALA A 308 6.30 -1.93 -19.59
CA ALA A 308 5.35 -2.72 -18.81
C ALA A 308 4.88 -3.93 -19.62
N ILE A 309 4.76 -5.08 -18.96
CA ILE A 309 4.49 -6.36 -19.63
C ILE A 309 3.04 -6.76 -19.39
N ILE A 310 2.34 -7.09 -20.48
CA ILE A 310 1.10 -7.84 -20.44
C ILE A 310 1.42 -9.30 -20.74
N LYS A 311 1.12 -10.19 -19.79
CA LYS A 311 1.26 -11.63 -19.91
C LYS A 311 -0.14 -12.24 -19.99
N LEU A 312 -0.44 -12.89 -21.10
CA LEU A 312 -1.66 -13.67 -21.27
C LEU A 312 -1.53 -15.01 -20.55
N GLU A 313 -2.65 -15.59 -20.14
CA GLU A 313 -2.73 -16.91 -19.51
C GLU A 313 -2.04 -18.03 -20.32
N ASN A 314 -2.08 -17.96 -21.65
CA ASN A 314 -1.36 -18.88 -22.54
C ASN A 314 0.19 -18.70 -22.54
N GLY A 315 0.71 -17.77 -21.75
CA GLY A 315 2.13 -17.47 -21.60
C GLY A 315 2.67 -16.41 -22.57
N LYS A 316 1.87 -15.93 -23.53
CA LYS A 316 2.28 -14.88 -24.46
C LYS A 316 2.57 -13.58 -23.71
N LYS A 317 3.72 -12.97 -23.98
CA LYS A 317 4.13 -11.68 -23.40
C LYS A 317 4.10 -10.60 -24.47
N ILE A 318 3.54 -9.45 -24.11
CA ILE A 318 3.36 -8.29 -24.99
C ILE A 318 3.83 -7.06 -24.23
N ARG A 319 4.58 -6.18 -24.89
CA ARG A 319 4.99 -4.91 -24.28
C ARG A 319 3.88 -3.88 -24.44
N LEU A 320 3.67 -3.05 -23.44
CA LEU A 320 2.69 -1.98 -23.53
C LEU A 320 2.99 -1.02 -24.68
N PHE A 321 4.26 -0.82 -25.03
CA PHE A 321 4.69 -0.04 -26.19
C PHE A 321 3.99 -0.45 -27.50
N ASP A 322 3.81 -1.76 -27.70
CA ASP A 322 3.17 -2.30 -28.91
C ASP A 322 1.70 -1.86 -28.99
N LEU A 323 1.02 -1.71 -27.84
CA LEU A 323 -0.36 -1.26 -27.77
C LEU A 323 -0.47 0.27 -27.90
N LYS A 324 0.47 1.01 -27.30
CA LYS A 324 0.50 2.48 -27.34
C LYS A 324 0.63 3.01 -28.77
N THR A 325 1.27 2.25 -29.65
CA THR A 325 1.51 2.64 -31.05
C THR A 325 0.50 2.00 -32.02
N LYS A 326 -0.22 0.96 -31.60
CA LYS A 326 -1.23 0.29 -32.42
C LYS A 326 -2.51 1.12 -32.51
N LYS A 327 -2.89 1.51 -33.72
CA LYS A 327 -4.14 2.23 -33.98
C LYS A 327 -5.32 1.27 -33.96
N ILE A 328 -6.44 1.73 -33.41
CA ILE A 328 -7.70 0.94 -33.37
C ILE A 328 -8.15 0.59 -34.79
N LYS A 329 -7.97 1.50 -35.76
CA LYS A 329 -8.37 1.28 -37.16
C LYS A 329 -7.59 0.17 -37.86
N ASP A 330 -6.38 -0.13 -37.39
CA ASP A 330 -5.49 -1.15 -37.97
C ASP A 330 -5.75 -2.55 -37.40
N LEU A 331 -6.64 -2.70 -36.42
CA LEU A 331 -7.08 -3.99 -35.90
C LEU A 331 -7.91 -4.76 -36.94
N ALA A 332 -8.09 -6.06 -36.80
CA ALA A 332 -8.99 -6.80 -37.68
C ALA A 332 -10.46 -6.41 -37.43
N ASP A 333 -11.29 -6.38 -38.49
CA ASP A 333 -12.71 -6.00 -38.40
C ASP A 333 -13.52 -6.94 -37.50
N GLU A 334 -13.08 -8.19 -37.34
CA GLU A 334 -13.68 -9.18 -36.43
C GLU A 334 -13.60 -8.76 -34.96
N PHE A 335 -12.60 -7.94 -34.59
CA PHE A 335 -12.40 -7.47 -33.22
C PHE A 335 -13.02 -6.09 -33.00
N VAL A 336 -13.08 -5.25 -34.04
CA VAL A 336 -13.64 -3.89 -33.95
C VAL A 336 -14.50 -3.65 -35.19
N SER A 337 -15.81 -3.80 -35.04
CA SER A 337 -16.77 -3.64 -36.13
C SER A 337 -17.14 -2.18 -36.41
N ASN A 338 -16.98 -1.29 -35.43
CA ASN A 338 -17.43 0.11 -35.43
C ASN A 338 -16.26 1.10 -35.43
N LYS A 339 -15.26 0.88 -36.29
CA LYS A 339 -14.02 1.68 -36.36
C LYS A 339 -14.25 3.15 -36.69
N GLU A 340 -15.37 3.47 -37.32
CA GLU A 340 -15.80 4.83 -37.65
C GLU A 340 -16.01 5.72 -36.42
N ASN A 341 -16.32 5.12 -35.26
CA ASN A 341 -16.52 5.86 -34.01
C ASN A 341 -15.22 6.36 -33.37
N TYR A 342 -14.06 5.93 -33.89
CA TYR A 342 -12.75 6.29 -33.35
C TYR A 342 -12.04 7.33 -34.23
N ALA A 343 -11.32 8.25 -33.58
CA ALA A 343 -10.43 9.17 -34.26
C ALA A 343 -9.37 8.42 -35.08
N LYS A 344 -8.83 9.05 -36.13
CA LYS A 344 -7.90 8.40 -37.07
C LYS A 344 -6.58 7.97 -36.41
N ASP A 345 -6.20 8.69 -35.36
CA ASP A 345 -5.00 8.54 -34.55
C ASP A 345 -5.26 7.84 -33.21
N ALA A 346 -6.51 7.47 -32.90
CA ALA A 346 -6.83 6.74 -31.68
C ALA A 346 -6.09 5.41 -31.62
N THR A 347 -5.39 5.18 -30.51
CA THR A 347 -4.62 3.96 -30.23
C THR A 347 -5.36 3.06 -29.25
N MET A 348 -4.86 1.85 -29.05
CA MET A 348 -5.49 0.89 -28.13
C MET A 348 -5.44 1.34 -26.66
N VAL A 349 -4.54 2.27 -26.30
CA VAL A 349 -4.32 2.73 -24.93
C VAL A 349 -4.88 4.14 -24.74
N GLY A 350 -5.71 4.31 -23.72
CA GLY A 350 -6.38 5.57 -23.40
C GLY A 350 -7.84 5.60 -23.84
N HIS A 351 -8.57 6.64 -23.42
CA HIS A 351 -9.98 6.88 -23.78
C HIS A 351 -10.95 5.69 -23.52
N GLY A 352 -10.58 4.78 -22.63
CA GLY A 352 -11.41 3.65 -22.20
C GLY A 352 -11.66 2.60 -23.28
N PHE A 353 -10.82 2.50 -24.32
CA PHE A 353 -10.93 1.43 -25.33
C PHE A 353 -10.80 0.05 -24.67
N THR A 354 -11.66 -0.89 -25.08
CA THR A 354 -11.66 -2.25 -24.54
C THR A 354 -10.67 -3.12 -25.29
N ILE A 355 -9.53 -3.38 -24.65
CA ILE A 355 -8.50 -4.29 -25.17
C ILE A 355 -8.83 -5.70 -24.67
N THR A 356 -9.31 -6.58 -25.54
CA THR A 356 -9.65 -7.96 -25.16
C THR A 356 -8.44 -8.89 -25.22
N TYR A 357 -8.51 -10.00 -24.48
CA TYR A 357 -7.54 -11.09 -24.54
C TYR A 357 -7.31 -11.55 -25.99
N ASP A 358 -8.38 -11.78 -26.76
CA ASP A 358 -8.27 -12.27 -28.14
C ASP A 358 -7.60 -11.27 -29.06
N MET A 359 -7.84 -9.96 -28.90
CA MET A 359 -7.12 -8.93 -29.64
C MET A 359 -5.61 -9.02 -29.38
N LEU A 360 -5.21 -9.15 -28.12
CA LEU A 360 -3.82 -9.27 -27.70
C LEU A 360 -3.16 -10.54 -28.23
N ASP A 361 -3.86 -11.66 -28.17
CA ASP A 361 -3.38 -12.93 -28.69
C ASP A 361 -3.19 -12.90 -30.22
N ASN A 362 -3.92 -12.02 -30.91
CA ASN A 362 -3.92 -11.88 -32.36
C ASN A 362 -3.34 -10.56 -32.89
N LEU A 363 -2.58 -9.81 -32.09
CA LEU A 363 -2.03 -8.47 -32.43
C LEU A 363 -1.27 -8.39 -33.78
N SER A 364 -0.67 -9.50 -34.22
CA SER A 364 0.10 -9.59 -35.48
C SER A 364 -0.76 -9.89 -36.71
N LYS A 365 -2.03 -10.28 -36.55
CA LYS A 365 -2.95 -10.50 -37.67
C LYS A 365 -3.20 -9.18 -38.40
N LYS A 366 -3.04 -9.20 -39.74
CA LYS A 366 -3.35 -8.06 -40.61
C LYS A 366 -4.86 -7.98 -40.86
N PRO A 367 -5.43 -6.78 -41.04
CA PRO A 367 -6.84 -6.65 -41.41
C PRO A 367 -7.09 -7.31 -42.77
N THR A 368 -8.07 -8.21 -42.82
CA THR A 368 -8.59 -8.75 -44.06
C THR A 368 -9.29 -7.63 -44.84
N LYS A 369 -8.74 -7.25 -46.00
CA LYS A 369 -9.42 -6.30 -46.90
C LYS A 369 -10.78 -6.90 -47.27
N LYS A 370 -11.88 -6.24 -46.89
CA LYS A 370 -13.19 -6.48 -47.51
C LYS A 370 -12.98 -6.38 -49.02
N GLN A 371 -13.22 -7.47 -49.75
CA GLN A 371 -13.29 -7.44 -51.21
C GLN A 371 -14.32 -6.37 -51.57
N LYS A 372 -13.86 -5.24 -52.12
CA LYS A 372 -14.75 -4.29 -52.77
C LYS A 372 -15.47 -5.07 -53.86
N GLN A 373 -16.79 -5.25 -53.73
CA GLN A 373 -17.61 -5.63 -54.86
C GLN A 373 -17.31 -4.64 -56.00
N SER A 374 -16.73 -5.17 -57.07
CA SER A 374 -16.45 -4.45 -58.29
C SER A 374 -17.71 -3.73 -58.73
N TRP A 375 -17.65 -2.41 -58.83
CA TRP A 375 -18.66 -1.62 -59.54
C TRP A 375 -18.58 -2.04 -61.01
N ALA A 376 -19.45 -2.95 -61.42
CA ALA A 376 -19.65 -3.25 -62.83
C ALA A 376 -20.14 -1.97 -63.51
N SER A 377 -19.29 -1.44 -64.39
CA SER A 377 -19.54 -0.31 -65.26
C SER A 377 -20.82 -0.54 -66.07
N LYS A 378 -21.89 0.18 -65.75
CA LYS A 378 -23.01 0.41 -66.69
C LYS A 378 -22.59 1.46 -67.71
N PHE A 379 -21.77 1.06 -68.67
CA PHE A 379 -21.68 1.70 -69.98
C PHE A 379 -21.40 0.61 -71.01
N GLY A 380 -22.41 0.34 -71.84
CA GLY A 380 -22.36 -0.65 -72.91
C GLY A 380 -23.62 -0.54 -73.75
N PHE A 381 -23.52 0.38 -74.72
CA PHE A 381 -24.23 0.55 -76.01
C PHE A 381 -25.72 0.17 -76.15
#